data_AF-F8LZA9-F1
#
_entry.id   AF-F8LZA9-F1
#
_cell.length_a   1.000
_cell.length_b   1.000
_cell.length_c   1.000
_cell.angle_alpha   90.00
_cell.angle_beta   90.00
_cell.angle_gamma   90.00
#
_symmetry.space_group_name_H-M   'P 1'
#
loop_
_entity.id
_entity.type
_entity.pdbx_description
1 polymer ?
#
loop_
_entity_poly.entity_id
_entity_poly.type
_entity_poly.pdbx_seq_one_letter_code
_entity_poly.pdbx_strand_id
1 'polypeptide(L)'
;AEAPGLETYLGDARPYMDVMLDRTPAGTEAIGGMQKWVVPCNWKYAAEQFCSDMYHAGTMSHLSGILAGMPPEMDLSNAQVPAKGNQFRAHWGGHGSGWFVDEPGMLMAVMGPKVTQYWTEGPAAELAEKRLALPVRRMFGQHMNIFPTCSFLPAINTIRSWHPRGPNEIEVWAFTLVDADAPAEIKEEYRRHNIRTFSAGGVFE
;
A
#
# COMPACT_ATOMS: atom_id res chain seq x y z
N ALA A 1 1.51 32.89 2.37
CA ALA A 1 1.10 31.62 3.01
C ALA A 1 2.15 31.26 4.04
N GLU A 2 1.76 30.92 5.28
CA GLU A 2 2.66 30.68 6.43
C GLU A 2 2.99 29.20 6.67
N ALA A 3 2.44 28.29 5.85
CA ALA A 3 2.71 26.86 5.96
C ALA A 3 4.15 26.52 5.48
N PRO A 4 4.78 25.45 6.04
CA PRO A 4 6.06 24.98 5.55
C PRO A 4 5.95 24.48 4.10
N GLY A 5 7.06 24.51 3.36
CA GLY A 5 7.14 23.85 2.05
C GLY A 5 6.93 22.34 2.16
N LEU A 6 6.49 21.69 1.07
CA LEU A 6 6.13 20.27 1.08
C LEU A 6 7.28 19.37 1.57
N GLU A 7 8.51 19.59 1.12
CA GLU A 7 9.67 18.80 1.56
C GLU A 7 9.90 18.91 3.07
N THR A 8 9.73 20.11 3.63
CA THR A 8 9.82 20.34 5.09
C THR A 8 8.67 19.68 5.83
N TYR A 9 7.46 19.70 5.25
CA TYR A 9 6.28 19.07 5.81
C TYR A 9 6.43 17.54 5.89
N LEU A 10 6.88 16.91 4.80
CA LEU A 10 7.10 15.45 4.71
C LEU A 10 8.27 14.97 5.58
N GLY A 11 9.31 15.80 5.71
CA GLY A 11 10.43 15.53 6.62
C GLY A 11 11.09 14.17 6.40
N ASP A 12 11.17 13.39 7.47
CA ASP A 12 11.77 12.07 7.54
C ASP A 12 10.85 10.94 7.02
N ALA A 13 9.63 11.25 6.58
CA ALA A 13 8.73 10.27 6.00
C ALA A 13 9.05 9.94 4.52
N ARG A 14 9.80 10.80 3.82
CA ARG A 14 10.07 10.66 2.38
C ARG A 14 10.65 9.30 1.97
N PRO A 15 11.66 8.72 2.66
CA PRO A 15 12.20 7.42 2.28
C PRO A 15 11.16 6.29 2.25
N TYR A 16 10.08 6.40 3.06
CA TYR A 16 8.99 5.43 3.09
C TYR A 16 8.00 5.62 1.93
N MET A 17 7.86 6.85 1.43
CA MET A 17 7.07 7.16 0.23
C MET A 17 7.80 6.67 -1.03
N ASP A 18 9.12 6.87 -1.07
CA ASP A 18 9.97 6.52 -2.20
C ASP A 18 9.90 5.01 -2.54
N VAL A 19 9.58 4.16 -1.55
CA VAL A 19 9.32 2.71 -1.75
C VAL A 19 8.29 2.44 -2.86
N MET A 20 7.30 3.31 -3.01
CA MET A 20 6.33 3.26 -4.10
C MET A 20 6.63 4.24 -5.23
N LEU A 21 7.17 5.43 -4.91
CA LEU A 21 7.18 6.56 -5.84
C LEU A 21 8.48 6.75 -6.64
N ASP A 22 9.61 6.19 -6.19
CA ASP A 22 10.94 6.46 -6.78
C ASP A 22 11.75 5.20 -7.14
N ARG A 23 11.04 4.09 -7.41
CA ARG A 23 11.65 2.79 -7.76
C ARG A 23 12.45 2.82 -9.07
N THR A 24 12.09 3.71 -9.98
CA THR A 24 12.66 3.86 -11.32
C THR A 24 12.86 5.35 -11.64
N PRO A 25 13.90 5.73 -12.41
CA PRO A 25 14.02 7.10 -12.93
C PRO A 25 12.87 7.51 -13.86
N ALA A 26 12.08 6.56 -14.39
CA ALA A 26 10.90 6.86 -15.20
C ALA A 26 9.74 7.42 -14.36
N GLY A 27 9.80 7.33 -13.03
CA GLY A 27 8.71 7.69 -12.13
C GLY A 27 7.52 6.72 -12.22
N THR A 28 6.37 7.17 -11.73
CA THR A 28 5.12 6.41 -11.75
C THR A 28 4.09 7.04 -12.66
N GLU A 29 3.19 6.21 -13.20
CA GLU A 29 1.99 6.65 -13.90
C GLU A 29 0.73 6.09 -13.23
N ALA A 30 -0.37 6.84 -13.32
CA ALA A 30 -1.66 6.39 -12.80
C ALA A 30 -2.38 5.55 -13.86
N ILE A 31 -2.85 4.37 -13.45
CA ILE A 31 -3.80 3.60 -14.27
C ILE A 31 -5.09 4.42 -14.37
N GLY A 32 -5.61 4.55 -15.60
CA GLY A 32 -6.80 5.35 -15.86
C GLY A 32 -8.04 4.88 -15.08
N GLY A 33 -8.78 5.85 -14.54
CA GLY A 33 -10.01 5.60 -13.78
C GLY A 33 -9.82 5.79 -12.28
N MET A 34 -10.40 6.86 -11.73
CA MET A 34 -10.47 7.08 -10.29
C MET A 34 -11.80 6.52 -9.78
N GLN A 35 -11.74 5.56 -8.87
CA GLN A 35 -12.94 5.04 -8.22
C GLN A 35 -13.32 5.96 -7.06
N LYS A 36 -14.62 6.24 -6.95
CA LYS A 36 -15.19 7.10 -5.90
C LYS A 36 -16.36 6.41 -5.24
N TRP A 37 -16.37 6.34 -3.91
CA TRP A 37 -17.50 5.83 -3.14
C TRP A 37 -17.58 6.53 -1.79
N VAL A 38 -18.71 6.36 -1.11
CA VAL A 38 -19.04 7.01 0.15
C VAL A 38 -19.01 5.97 1.26
N VAL A 39 -18.42 6.32 2.40
CA VAL A 39 -18.39 5.49 3.62
C VAL A 39 -18.88 6.32 4.81
N PRO A 40 -19.92 5.89 5.53
CA PRO A 40 -20.47 6.61 6.69
C PRO A 40 -19.59 6.42 7.93
N CYS A 41 -18.37 6.95 7.90
CA CYS A 41 -17.43 6.94 9.02
C CYS A 41 -16.65 8.26 9.11
N ASN A 42 -15.95 8.49 10.22
CA ASN A 42 -15.03 9.62 10.33
C ASN A 42 -13.71 9.34 9.59
N TRP A 43 -13.19 10.34 8.87
CA TRP A 43 -11.92 10.23 8.13
C TRP A 43 -10.72 9.77 8.97
N LYS A 44 -10.73 10.06 10.28
CA LYS A 44 -9.63 9.70 11.17
C LYS A 44 -9.45 8.18 11.27
N TYR A 45 -10.54 7.39 11.21
CA TYR A 45 -10.44 5.94 11.26
C TYR A 45 -9.65 5.39 10.06
N ALA A 46 -10.00 5.82 8.84
CA ALA A 46 -9.32 5.39 7.64
C ALA A 46 -7.86 5.88 7.56
N ALA A 47 -7.63 7.14 7.92
CA ALA A 47 -6.28 7.71 7.96
C ALA A 47 -5.39 7.03 9.01
N GLU A 48 -5.92 6.74 10.20
CA GLU A 48 -5.18 6.07 11.28
C GLU A 48 -4.87 4.61 10.93
N GLN A 49 -5.83 3.89 10.31
CA GLN A 49 -5.62 2.51 9.88
C GLN A 49 -4.40 2.39 8.95
N PHE A 50 -4.33 3.25 7.92
CA PHE A 50 -3.19 3.25 6.98
C PHE A 50 -1.92 3.85 7.59
N CYS A 51 -2.03 4.67 8.64
CA CYS A 51 -0.88 5.21 9.37
C CYS A 51 -0.19 4.14 10.22
N SER A 52 -0.97 3.34 10.96
CA SER A 52 -0.46 2.61 12.13
C SER A 52 -1.04 1.22 12.36
N ASP A 53 -2.07 0.80 11.63
CA ASP A 53 -2.83 -0.41 11.99
C ASP A 53 -2.51 -1.60 11.07
N MET A 54 -1.31 -2.17 11.19
CA MET A 54 -1.07 -3.52 10.66
C MET A 54 -1.81 -4.59 11.50
N TYR A 55 -2.22 -4.23 12.72
CA TYR A 55 -2.77 -5.15 13.69
C TYR A 55 -4.10 -5.75 13.23
N HIS A 56 -5.00 -4.96 12.64
CA HIS A 56 -6.26 -5.48 12.08
C HIS A 56 -6.04 -6.53 10.98
N ALA A 57 -5.01 -6.33 10.14
CA ALA A 57 -4.68 -7.23 9.05
C ALA A 57 -4.01 -8.53 9.53
N GLY A 58 -3.17 -8.44 10.56
CA GLY A 58 -2.54 -9.60 11.20
C GLY A 58 -3.45 -10.39 12.13
N THR A 59 -4.71 -9.99 12.29
CA THR A 59 -5.67 -10.64 13.20
C THR A 59 -6.89 -11.20 12.45
N MET A 60 -8.02 -10.51 12.47
CA MET A 60 -9.31 -11.07 12.05
C MET A 60 -9.89 -10.40 10.81
N SER A 61 -9.58 -9.12 10.58
CA SER A 61 -10.32 -8.30 9.61
C SER A 61 -10.23 -8.83 8.18
N HIS A 62 -9.12 -9.48 7.83
CA HIS A 62 -8.84 -9.92 6.46
C HIS A 62 -8.75 -11.43 6.26
N LEU A 63 -9.24 -12.24 7.22
CA LEU A 63 -9.19 -13.71 7.08
C LEU A 63 -9.90 -14.19 5.80
N SER A 64 -11.08 -13.65 5.48
CA SER A 64 -11.79 -14.01 4.25
C SER A 64 -11.10 -13.48 2.99
N GLY A 65 -10.50 -12.28 3.04
CA GLY A 65 -9.75 -11.71 1.92
C GLY A 65 -8.50 -12.52 1.58
N ILE A 66 -7.80 -13.01 2.60
CA ILE A 66 -6.67 -13.95 2.46
C ILE A 66 -7.15 -15.26 1.83
N LEU A 67 -8.23 -15.85 2.36
CA LEU A 67 -8.80 -17.10 1.83
C LEU A 67 -9.21 -16.96 0.35
N ALA A 68 -9.76 -15.82 -0.06
CA ALA A 68 -10.15 -15.55 -1.44
C ALA A 68 -8.95 -15.47 -2.41
N GLY A 69 -7.72 -15.30 -1.91
CA GLY A 69 -6.49 -15.35 -2.70
C GLY A 69 -5.78 -16.70 -2.69
N MET A 70 -6.23 -17.66 -1.89
CA MET A 70 -5.61 -18.98 -1.77
C MET A 70 -6.03 -19.92 -2.92
N PRO A 71 -5.15 -20.86 -3.32
CA PRO A 71 -5.54 -21.96 -4.19
C PRO A 71 -6.67 -22.81 -3.57
N PRO A 72 -7.54 -23.45 -4.38
CA PRO A 72 -8.68 -24.24 -3.87
C PRO A 72 -8.31 -25.37 -2.89
N GLU A 73 -7.09 -25.88 -3.02
CA GLU A 73 -6.50 -26.94 -2.21
C GLU A 73 -5.89 -26.45 -0.87
N MET A 74 -5.90 -25.14 -0.59
CA MET A 74 -5.41 -24.55 0.65
C MET A 74 -6.54 -23.89 1.45
N ASP A 75 -6.37 -23.84 2.76
CA ASP A 75 -7.23 -23.09 3.67
C ASP A 75 -6.42 -22.24 4.66
N LEU A 76 -7.11 -21.54 5.56
CA LEU A 76 -6.48 -20.65 6.54
C LEU A 76 -5.54 -21.37 7.52
N SER A 77 -5.66 -22.68 7.72
CA SER A 77 -4.72 -23.44 8.54
C SER A 77 -3.34 -23.58 7.88
N ASN A 78 -3.26 -23.39 6.56
CA ASN A 78 -2.00 -23.34 5.82
C ASN A 78 -1.33 -21.96 5.85
N ALA A 79 -2.05 -20.92 6.29
CA ALA A 79 -1.52 -19.57 6.35
C ALA A 79 -0.51 -19.43 7.49
N GLN A 80 0.63 -18.81 7.20
CA GLN A 80 1.55 -18.33 8.24
C GLN A 80 1.21 -16.88 8.54
N VAL A 81 0.96 -16.57 9.82
CA VAL A 81 0.76 -15.20 10.28
C VAL A 81 2.14 -14.55 10.45
N PRO A 82 2.48 -13.50 9.69
CA PRO A 82 3.74 -12.80 9.86
C PRO A 82 3.90 -12.25 11.28
N ALA A 83 5.03 -12.55 11.92
CA ALA A 83 5.30 -12.15 13.30
C ALA A 83 6.39 -11.08 13.45
N LYS A 84 7.13 -10.80 12.36
CA LYS A 84 8.26 -9.86 12.36
C LYS A 84 7.94 -8.68 11.47
N GLY A 85 7.92 -7.49 12.06
CA GLY A 85 7.65 -6.24 11.37
C GLY A 85 8.14 -5.06 12.17
N ASN A 86 8.12 -3.88 11.56
CA ASN A 86 8.43 -2.63 12.22
C ASN A 86 7.42 -1.56 11.79
N GLN A 87 7.38 -0.49 12.56
CA GLN A 87 6.56 0.68 12.28
C GLN A 87 7.37 1.94 12.48
N PHE A 88 7.14 2.89 11.58
CA PHE A 88 7.71 4.22 11.55
C PHE A 88 6.67 5.24 11.97
N ARG A 89 7.10 6.16 12.82
CA ARG A 89 6.40 7.39 13.15
C ARG A 89 7.31 8.56 12.78
N ALA A 90 6.83 9.46 11.95
CA ALA A 90 7.59 10.66 11.59
C ALA A 90 7.89 11.51 12.82
N HIS A 91 9.06 12.14 12.81
CA HIS A 91 9.49 13.03 13.89
C HIS A 91 8.49 14.19 14.10
N TRP A 92 7.91 14.67 13.00
CA TRP A 92 6.91 15.73 12.98
C TRP A 92 5.81 15.42 11.94
N GLY A 93 4.64 16.06 12.06
CA GLY A 93 3.61 16.02 11.01
C GLY A 93 2.58 14.89 11.10
N GLY A 94 2.81 13.88 11.94
CA GLY A 94 1.84 12.81 12.20
C GLY A 94 1.76 11.74 11.11
N HIS A 95 2.77 11.65 10.24
CA HIS A 95 2.90 10.59 9.24
C HIS A 95 3.31 9.28 9.90
N GLY A 96 2.92 8.16 9.29
CA GLY A 96 3.30 6.84 9.77
C GLY A 96 3.25 5.80 8.67
N SER A 97 4.06 4.76 8.84
CA SER A 97 4.10 3.61 7.95
C SER A 97 4.48 2.34 8.72
N GLY A 98 3.92 1.19 8.39
CA GLY A 98 4.32 -0.10 8.97
C GLY A 98 4.47 -1.17 7.90
N TRP A 99 5.28 -2.20 8.18
CA TRP A 99 5.58 -3.31 7.26
C TRP A 99 6.02 -4.56 8.02
N PHE A 100 5.86 -5.71 7.40
CA PHE A 100 6.50 -6.96 7.79
C PHE A 100 7.90 -7.09 7.16
N VAL A 101 8.77 -7.88 7.80
CA VAL A 101 10.16 -8.09 7.37
C VAL A 101 10.36 -9.54 6.92
N ASP A 102 10.81 -9.72 5.67
CA ASP A 102 11.11 -11.02 5.05
C ASP A 102 9.88 -11.94 4.89
N GLU A 103 8.70 -11.37 4.66
CA GLU A 103 7.40 -12.07 4.62
C GLU A 103 6.67 -11.89 3.26
N PRO A 104 7.22 -12.44 2.16
CA PRO A 104 6.66 -12.24 0.81
C PRO A 104 5.29 -12.92 0.59
N GLY A 105 4.92 -13.87 1.46
CA GLY A 105 3.66 -14.60 1.36
C GLY A 105 2.43 -13.70 1.39
N MET A 106 2.47 -12.60 2.17
CA MET A 106 1.39 -11.63 2.22
C MET A 106 1.20 -10.91 0.88
N LEU A 107 2.29 -10.45 0.26
CA LEU A 107 2.22 -9.82 -1.06
C LEU A 107 1.74 -10.81 -2.11
N MET A 108 2.20 -12.07 -2.05
CA MET A 108 1.76 -13.13 -2.96
C MET A 108 0.25 -13.41 -2.86
N ALA A 109 -0.34 -13.43 -1.66
CA ALA A 109 -1.78 -13.64 -1.48
C ALA A 109 -2.64 -12.49 -2.05
N VAL A 110 -2.12 -11.25 -2.00
CA VAL A 110 -2.83 -10.05 -2.45
C VAL A 110 -2.61 -9.79 -3.96
N MET A 111 -1.36 -9.82 -4.40
CA MET A 111 -0.92 -9.36 -5.72
C MET A 111 -0.46 -10.48 -6.66
N GLY A 112 -0.47 -11.74 -6.21
CA GLY A 112 -0.11 -12.89 -7.03
C GLY A 112 1.40 -12.98 -7.32
N PRO A 113 1.83 -14.08 -7.95
CA PRO A 113 3.26 -14.40 -8.11
C PRO A 113 4.00 -13.42 -9.03
N LYS A 114 3.37 -12.92 -10.10
CA LYS A 114 4.04 -12.04 -11.07
C LYS A 114 4.43 -10.69 -10.47
N VAL A 115 3.50 -10.06 -9.73
CA VAL A 115 3.78 -8.78 -9.06
C VAL A 115 4.76 -8.98 -7.92
N THR A 116 4.61 -10.05 -7.12
CA THR A 116 5.58 -10.37 -6.08
C THR A 116 6.98 -10.53 -6.66
N GLN A 117 7.15 -11.30 -7.73
CA GLN A 117 8.43 -11.47 -8.40
C GLN A 117 8.99 -10.15 -8.94
N TYR A 118 8.17 -9.34 -9.61
CA TYR A 118 8.58 -8.01 -10.08
C TYR A 118 9.09 -7.11 -8.93
N TRP A 119 8.48 -7.23 -7.75
CA TRP A 119 8.84 -6.44 -6.59
C TRP A 119 10.13 -6.92 -5.91
N THR A 120 10.40 -8.23 -5.92
CA THR A 120 11.47 -8.86 -5.11
C THR A 120 12.69 -9.30 -5.91
N GLU A 121 12.55 -9.51 -7.22
CA GLU A 121 13.55 -10.15 -8.07
C GLU A 121 13.77 -9.42 -9.40
N GLY A 122 14.92 -9.71 -10.02
CA GLY A 122 15.26 -9.22 -11.34
C GLY A 122 15.64 -7.74 -11.41
N PRO A 123 15.86 -7.21 -12.62
CA PRO A 123 16.48 -5.90 -12.82
C PRO A 123 15.71 -4.73 -12.21
N ALA A 124 14.37 -4.78 -12.20
CA ALA A 124 13.54 -3.73 -11.63
C ALA A 124 13.67 -3.66 -10.10
N ALA A 125 13.65 -4.81 -9.41
CA ALA A 125 13.86 -4.87 -7.97
C ALA A 125 15.29 -4.47 -7.57
N GLU A 126 16.30 -4.90 -8.34
CA GLU A 126 17.71 -4.50 -8.14
C GLU A 126 17.93 -3.00 -8.35
N LEU A 127 17.23 -2.40 -9.31
CA LEU A 127 17.30 -0.96 -9.54
C LEU A 127 16.66 -0.19 -8.37
N ALA A 128 15.48 -0.61 -7.93
CA ALA A 128 14.81 -0.02 -6.77
C ALA A 128 15.68 -0.11 -5.51
N GLU A 129 16.30 -1.26 -5.25
CA GLU A 129 17.22 -1.45 -4.11
C GLU A 129 18.43 -0.51 -4.15
N LYS A 130 18.94 -0.17 -5.34
CA LYS A 130 20.05 0.80 -5.48
C LYS A 130 19.63 2.25 -5.30
N ARG A 131 18.37 2.58 -5.64
CA ARG A 131 17.84 3.95 -5.58
C ARG A 131 17.37 4.33 -4.18
N LEU A 132 16.79 3.37 -3.46
CA LEU A 132 16.03 3.62 -2.25
C LEU A 132 16.89 3.45 -1.00
N ALA A 133 16.69 4.33 -0.02
CA ALA A 133 17.48 4.32 1.22
C ALA A 133 17.10 3.20 2.20
N LEU A 134 15.92 2.59 2.02
CA LEU A 134 15.38 1.53 2.88
C LEU A 134 15.70 0.13 2.31
N PRO A 135 15.72 -0.93 3.14
CA PRO A 135 15.93 -2.31 2.69
C PRO A 135 14.66 -2.87 2.01
N VAL A 136 14.22 -2.25 0.91
CA VAL A 136 12.89 -2.42 0.31
C VAL A 136 12.56 -3.85 -0.12
N ARG A 137 13.56 -4.65 -0.48
CA ARG A 137 13.35 -6.07 -0.84
C ARG A 137 12.98 -6.95 0.35
N ARG A 138 13.14 -6.43 1.57
CA ARG A 138 12.76 -7.10 2.82
C ARG A 138 11.46 -6.56 3.40
N MET A 139 10.91 -5.49 2.83
CA MET A 139 9.71 -4.82 3.36
C MET A 139 8.47 -5.31 2.61
N PHE A 140 7.53 -5.92 3.33
CA PHE A 140 6.31 -6.49 2.77
C PHE A 140 5.06 -6.00 3.48
N GLY A 141 3.96 -5.87 2.73
CA GLY A 141 2.69 -5.37 3.27
C GLY A 141 2.80 -3.94 3.78
N GLN A 142 3.62 -3.09 3.17
CA GLN A 142 3.77 -1.73 3.67
C GLN A 142 2.44 -0.97 3.59
N HIS A 143 2.04 -0.34 4.69
CA HIS A 143 0.95 0.65 4.72
C HIS A 143 1.52 2.01 5.10
N MET A 144 0.94 3.09 4.60
CA MET A 144 1.39 4.44 4.90
C MET A 144 0.27 5.47 4.83
N ASN A 145 0.32 6.45 5.73
CA ASN A 145 -0.45 7.69 5.63
C ASN A 145 0.46 8.92 5.77
N ILE A 146 0.45 9.77 4.77
CA ILE A 146 0.88 11.16 4.89
C ILE A 146 -0.32 11.96 5.39
N PHE A 147 -0.25 12.33 6.67
CA PHE A 147 -1.24 13.20 7.31
C PHE A 147 -1.64 14.39 6.40
N PRO A 148 -2.92 14.81 6.42
CA PRO A 148 -4.02 14.19 7.16
C PRO A 148 -4.59 12.95 6.47
N THR A 149 -4.72 12.95 5.14
CA THR A 149 -5.61 12.01 4.44
C THR A 149 -5.05 11.41 3.15
N CYS A 150 -3.73 11.43 2.94
CA CYS A 150 -3.10 10.77 1.79
C CYS A 150 -2.58 9.40 2.21
N SER A 151 -3.28 8.34 1.80
CA SER A 151 -2.95 6.97 2.21
C SER A 151 -2.65 6.08 1.01
N PHE A 152 -1.67 5.19 1.16
CA PHE A 152 -1.26 4.27 0.11
C PHE A 152 -0.58 3.02 0.68
N LEU A 153 -0.55 1.96 -0.13
CA LEU A 153 0.06 0.67 0.20
C LEU A 153 1.18 0.36 -0.80
N PRO A 154 2.46 0.65 -0.52
CA PRO A 154 3.54 0.28 -1.41
C PRO A 154 3.54 -1.22 -1.72
N ALA A 155 3.93 -1.58 -2.96
CA ALA A 155 3.84 -2.92 -3.57
C ALA A 155 2.44 -3.33 -4.05
N ILE A 156 1.37 -2.99 -3.33
CA ILE A 156 -0.02 -3.13 -3.82
C ILE A 156 -0.37 -1.96 -4.76
N ASN A 157 0.18 -0.79 -4.46
CA ASN A 157 0.10 0.47 -5.19
C ASN A 157 -1.30 1.07 -5.35
N THR A 158 -2.23 0.72 -4.47
CA THR A 158 -3.43 1.56 -4.26
C THR A 158 -3.01 2.85 -3.54
N ILE A 159 -3.53 3.98 -3.99
CA ILE A 159 -3.40 5.28 -3.34
C ILE A 159 -4.76 5.97 -3.30
N ARG A 160 -5.08 6.65 -2.19
CA ARG A 160 -6.32 7.40 -2.06
C ARG A 160 -6.20 8.65 -1.22
N SER A 161 -7.19 9.52 -1.41
CA SER A 161 -7.52 10.57 -0.46
C SER A 161 -8.84 10.28 0.25
N TRP A 162 -8.86 10.47 1.56
CA TRP A 162 -10.08 10.45 2.37
C TRP A 162 -10.69 11.86 2.42
N HIS A 163 -11.73 12.10 1.64
CA HIS A 163 -12.39 13.41 1.59
C HIS A 163 -13.49 13.49 2.65
N PRO A 164 -13.33 14.28 3.74
CA PRO A 164 -14.33 14.36 4.78
C PRO A 164 -15.65 14.98 4.28
N ARG A 165 -16.78 14.45 4.75
CA ARG A 165 -18.14 14.93 4.52
C ARG A 165 -18.85 15.13 5.87
N GLY A 166 -18.26 16.00 6.69
CA GLY A 166 -18.65 16.17 8.09
C GLY A 166 -18.03 15.10 9.01
N PRO A 167 -18.50 14.97 10.27
CA PRO A 167 -17.90 14.06 11.23
C PRO A 167 -18.25 12.58 11.02
N ASN A 168 -19.28 12.28 10.23
CA ASN A 168 -19.87 10.94 10.15
C ASN A 168 -19.79 10.32 8.75
N GLU A 169 -19.09 10.95 7.81
CA GLU A 169 -18.98 10.45 6.43
C GLU A 169 -17.66 10.89 5.77
N ILE A 170 -17.17 10.03 4.88
CA ILE A 170 -16.10 10.33 3.92
C ILE A 170 -16.48 9.90 2.51
N GLU A 171 -15.89 10.56 1.51
CA GLU A 171 -15.71 9.97 0.19
C GLU A 171 -14.28 9.42 0.08
N VAL A 172 -14.15 8.22 -0.47
CA VAL A 172 -12.86 7.63 -0.83
C VAL A 172 -12.63 7.85 -2.31
N TRP A 173 -11.53 8.51 -2.67
CA TRP A 173 -11.13 8.69 -4.06
C TRP A 173 -9.81 7.96 -4.28
N ALA A 174 -9.89 6.78 -4.91
CA ALA A 174 -8.77 5.85 -5.05
C ALA A 174 -8.37 5.64 -6.51
N PHE A 175 -7.09 5.42 -6.74
CA PHE A 175 -6.51 5.02 -8.02
C PHE A 175 -5.25 4.17 -7.79
N THR A 176 -4.74 3.54 -8.84
CA THR A 176 -3.55 2.68 -8.78
C THR A 176 -2.38 3.33 -9.51
N LEU A 177 -1.20 3.29 -8.89
CA LEU A 177 0.06 3.69 -9.51
C LEU A 177 0.86 2.48 -9.98
N VAL A 178 1.60 2.65 -11.07
CA VAL A 178 2.56 1.67 -11.57
C VAL A 178 3.83 2.38 -11.99
N ASP A 179 4.97 1.69 -11.91
CA ASP A 179 6.22 2.20 -12.47
C ASP A 179 6.01 2.46 -13.98
N ALA A 180 6.38 3.65 -14.45
CA ALA A 180 6.05 4.09 -15.81
C ALA A 180 6.73 3.23 -16.89
N ASP A 181 7.87 2.62 -16.57
CA ASP A 181 8.63 1.71 -17.43
C ASP A 181 8.36 0.21 -17.15
N ALA A 182 7.40 -0.12 -16.28
CA ALA A 182 7.02 -1.51 -16.05
C ALA A 182 6.50 -2.17 -17.34
N PRO A 183 6.77 -3.47 -17.56
CA PRO A 183 6.17 -4.22 -18.66
C PRO A 183 4.64 -4.12 -18.65
N ALA A 184 4.01 -4.04 -19.83
CA ALA A 184 2.56 -3.89 -19.96
C ALA A 184 1.77 -4.99 -19.22
N GLU A 185 2.29 -6.22 -19.21
CA GLU A 185 1.72 -7.34 -18.47
C GLU A 185 1.73 -7.08 -16.95
N ILE A 186 2.82 -6.52 -16.39
CA ILE A 186 2.89 -6.16 -14.97
C ILE A 186 1.89 -5.06 -14.64
N LYS A 187 1.75 -4.04 -15.49
CA LYS A 187 0.76 -2.97 -15.31
C LYS A 187 -0.67 -3.53 -15.30
N GLU A 188 -0.97 -4.49 -16.17
CA GLU A 188 -2.27 -5.17 -16.21
C GLU A 188 -2.52 -6.05 -14.98
N GLU A 189 -1.52 -6.76 -14.49
CA GLU A 189 -1.64 -7.51 -13.22
C GLU A 189 -1.93 -6.56 -12.05
N TYR A 190 -1.22 -5.43 -11.95
CA TYR A 190 -1.51 -4.39 -10.94
C TYR A 190 -2.97 -3.91 -11.03
N ARG A 191 -3.46 -3.60 -12.23
CA ARG A 191 -4.85 -3.18 -12.45
C ARG A 191 -5.84 -4.23 -11.93
N ARG A 192 -5.69 -5.49 -12.34
CA ARG A 192 -6.61 -6.57 -12.00
C ARG A 192 -6.59 -6.88 -10.50
N HIS A 193 -5.41 -6.94 -9.91
CA HIS A 193 -5.26 -7.21 -8.48
C HIS A 193 -5.84 -6.07 -7.63
N ASN A 194 -5.61 -4.81 -7.97
CA ASN A 194 -6.19 -3.68 -7.24
C ASN A 194 -7.73 -3.68 -7.29
N ILE A 195 -8.33 -3.96 -8.46
CA ILE A 195 -9.79 -4.11 -8.57
C ILE A 195 -10.28 -5.25 -7.68
N ARG A 196 -9.57 -6.37 -7.64
CA ARG A 196 -9.93 -7.55 -6.83
C ARG A 196 -9.83 -7.30 -5.32
N THR A 197 -8.89 -6.47 -4.86
CA THR A 197 -8.55 -6.37 -3.43
C THR A 197 -8.96 -5.04 -2.80
N PHE A 198 -8.33 -3.94 -3.16
CA PHE A 198 -8.48 -2.61 -2.55
C PHE A 198 -9.29 -1.66 -3.45
N SER A 199 -10.54 -2.05 -3.69
CA SER A 199 -11.55 -1.30 -4.44
C SER A 199 -12.88 -1.37 -3.70
N ALA A 200 -13.85 -0.53 -4.04
CA ALA A 200 -15.15 -0.50 -3.34
C ALA A 200 -15.90 -1.85 -3.27
N GLY A 201 -15.60 -2.81 -4.16
CA GLY A 201 -16.14 -4.18 -4.14
C GLY A 201 -15.06 -5.25 -4.00
N GLY A 202 -13.85 -4.85 -3.61
CA GLY A 202 -12.71 -5.74 -3.45
C GLY A 202 -12.78 -6.55 -2.15
N VAL A 203 -12.04 -7.65 -2.10
CA VAL A 203 -12.13 -8.64 -1.01
C VAL A 203 -11.44 -8.22 0.29
N PHE A 204 -10.81 -7.04 0.34
CA PHE A 204 -10.12 -6.49 1.52
C PHE A 204 -10.65 -5.12 1.98
N GLU A 205 -11.32 -4.36 1.11
CA GLU A 205 -11.58 -2.92 1.32
C GLU A 205 -12.63 -2.58 2.38
#